data_AF-A0A952HTR7-F1
#
_entry.id   AF-A0A952HTR7-F1
#
_cell.length_a   1.000
_cell.length_b   1.000
_cell.length_c   1.000
_cell.angle_alpha   90.00
_cell.angle_beta   90.00
_cell.angle_gamma   90.00
#
_symmetry.space_group_name_H-M   'P 1'
#
loop_
_entity.id
_entity.type
_entity.pdbx_description
1 polymer ?
#
loop_
_entity_poly.entity_id
_entity_poly.type
_entity_poly.pdbx_seq_one_letter_code
_entity_poly.pdbx_strand_id
1 'polypeptide(L)'
;MNTFKQRKIGNTTCTVSELGLGCASLAGVGTSVPDDQARGTLAAALEAGIRYFDTAPFYGYGRSERLVGDALRCQPDTVCLSTKAGRLLRPCCDPLPEDDLFPDSLPMRPHYDYSYDGIMRSFEDSLQRLGLSKIDILLLHDVDAVTHGAKAHPAVFREAMAGGYRALSELRSKGLVKAIGLGVNEWDTCVNTKEQCLLCADEQGHQRLTDNFLRRLVVLAIDRLTG
;
A
#
# COMPACT_ATOMS: atom_id res chain seq x y z
N MET A 1 7.77 14.47 -21.27
CA MET A 1 7.06 15.48 -20.46
C MET A 1 6.14 14.75 -19.51
N ASN A 2 6.05 15.13 -18.22
CA ASN A 2 5.07 14.54 -17.32
C ASN A 2 3.67 15.00 -17.72
N THR A 3 2.86 14.09 -18.27
CA THR A 3 1.50 14.36 -18.75
C THR A 3 0.56 14.75 -17.60
N PHE A 4 0.77 14.16 -16.42
CA PHE A 4 -0.06 14.40 -15.24
C PHE A 4 0.57 15.43 -14.31
N LYS A 5 -0.28 16.35 -13.80
CA LYS A 5 0.13 17.29 -12.76
C LYS A 5 0.58 16.54 -11.52
N GLN A 6 1.51 17.15 -10.81
CA GLN A 6 2.06 16.60 -9.57
C GLN A 6 1.39 17.29 -8.36
N ARG A 7 1.14 16.53 -7.29
CA ARG A 7 0.51 16.99 -6.05
C ARG A 7 1.37 16.57 -4.86
N LYS A 8 1.64 17.52 -3.97
CA LYS A 8 2.28 17.27 -2.69
C LYS A 8 1.28 16.61 -1.73
N ILE A 9 1.71 15.60 -0.98
CA ILE A 9 0.88 14.93 0.02
C ILE A 9 0.97 15.71 1.34
N GLY A 10 -0.11 16.41 1.71
CA GLY A 10 -0.19 17.21 2.93
C GLY A 10 1.08 18.06 3.16
N ASN A 11 1.61 18.00 4.38
CA ASN A 11 2.85 18.68 4.77
C ASN A 11 4.14 17.86 4.56
N THR A 12 4.07 16.72 3.87
CA THR A 12 5.24 15.84 3.64
C THR A 12 6.14 16.33 2.50
N THR A 13 7.34 15.78 2.34
CA THR A 13 8.17 16.04 1.14
C THR A 13 7.76 15.17 -0.06
N CYS A 14 6.72 14.35 0.08
CA CYS A 14 6.28 13.40 -0.93
C CYS A 14 5.40 14.08 -1.99
N THR A 15 5.67 13.78 -3.26
CA THR A 15 4.92 14.27 -4.41
C THR A 15 4.47 13.10 -5.27
N VAL A 16 3.21 13.11 -5.70
CA VAL A 16 2.60 12.07 -6.54
C VAL A 16 1.98 12.68 -7.80
N SER A 17 1.88 11.91 -8.88
CA SER A 17 1.03 12.29 -10.01
C SER A 17 -0.45 12.26 -9.62
N GLU A 18 -1.25 13.16 -10.18
CA GLU A 18 -2.71 13.20 -9.95
C GLU A 18 -3.42 11.89 -10.27
N LEU A 19 -2.85 11.11 -11.20
CA LEU A 19 -3.25 9.75 -11.47
C LEU A 19 -2.13 8.80 -11.04
N GLY A 20 -2.46 7.79 -10.24
CA GLY A 20 -1.57 6.69 -9.87
C GLY A 20 -2.07 5.35 -10.41
N LEU A 21 -1.21 4.34 -10.37
CA LEU A 21 -1.55 2.96 -10.69
C LEU A 21 -1.58 2.11 -9.42
N GLY A 22 -2.75 1.56 -9.07
CA GLY A 22 -2.87 0.50 -8.09
C GLY A 22 -2.51 -0.85 -8.72
N CYS A 23 -1.60 -1.59 -8.08
CA CYS A 23 -0.98 -2.78 -8.66
C CYS A 23 -1.55 -4.11 -8.10
N ALA A 24 -2.64 -4.07 -7.34
CA ALA A 24 -3.30 -5.27 -6.83
C ALA A 24 -3.80 -6.17 -7.96
N SER A 25 -4.52 -5.59 -8.94
CA SER A 25 -5.06 -6.32 -10.09
C SER A 25 -3.99 -6.99 -10.94
N LEU A 26 -2.79 -6.38 -11.04
CA LEU A 26 -1.64 -6.96 -11.74
C LEU A 26 -1.16 -8.26 -11.10
N ALA A 27 -1.45 -8.46 -9.82
CA ALA A 27 -1.12 -9.66 -9.07
C ALA A 27 -2.19 -10.77 -9.21
N GLY A 28 -3.28 -10.50 -9.91
CA GLY A 28 -4.32 -11.47 -10.23
C GLY A 28 -5.47 -11.55 -9.22
N VAL A 29 -5.98 -10.41 -8.74
CA VAL A 29 -7.17 -10.39 -7.86
C VAL A 29 -8.35 -11.04 -8.57
N GLY A 30 -8.74 -12.24 -8.14
CA GLY A 30 -9.89 -12.99 -8.65
C GLY A 30 -9.76 -13.52 -10.08
N THR A 31 -8.64 -13.28 -10.76
CA THR A 31 -8.39 -13.76 -12.12
C THR A 31 -6.90 -13.85 -12.39
N SER A 32 -6.48 -14.87 -13.16
CA SER A 32 -5.08 -15.01 -13.55
C SER A 32 -4.66 -13.87 -14.47
N VAL A 33 -3.47 -13.32 -14.24
CA VAL A 33 -2.89 -12.25 -15.07
C VAL A 33 -1.47 -12.65 -15.43
N PRO A 34 -1.18 -13.00 -16.69
CA PRO A 34 0.17 -13.32 -17.14
C PRO A 34 1.20 -12.23 -16.86
N ASP A 35 2.44 -12.64 -16.58
CA ASP A 35 3.54 -11.73 -16.22
C ASP A 35 3.86 -10.71 -17.33
N ASP A 36 3.77 -11.09 -18.59
CA ASP A 36 4.00 -10.21 -19.74
C ASP A 36 2.93 -9.12 -19.84
N GLN A 37 1.66 -9.45 -19.59
CA GLN A 37 0.56 -8.49 -19.52
C GLN A 37 0.72 -7.50 -18.36
N ALA A 38 1.12 -8.00 -17.18
CA ALA A 38 1.37 -7.14 -16.01
C ALA A 38 2.54 -6.17 -16.28
N ARG A 39 3.66 -6.68 -16.83
CA ARG A 39 4.81 -5.85 -17.23
C ARG A 39 4.44 -4.84 -18.32
N GLY A 40 3.65 -5.24 -19.32
CA GLY A 40 3.15 -4.36 -20.36
C GLY A 40 2.31 -3.21 -19.81
N THR A 41 1.47 -3.48 -18.81
CA THR A 41 0.66 -2.45 -18.14
C THR A 41 1.52 -1.46 -17.35
N LEU A 42 2.53 -1.94 -16.61
CA LEU A 42 3.48 -1.09 -15.90
C LEU A 42 4.27 -0.19 -16.86
N ALA A 43 4.76 -0.75 -17.97
CA ALA A 43 5.46 0.00 -19.01
C ALA A 43 4.55 1.07 -19.64
N ALA A 44 3.32 0.71 -20.03
CA ALA A 44 2.36 1.65 -20.59
C ALA A 44 2.00 2.79 -19.62
N ALA A 45 1.88 2.51 -18.31
CA ALA A 45 1.66 3.53 -17.29
C ALA A 45 2.83 4.53 -17.21
N LEU A 46 4.07 4.03 -17.24
CA LEU A 46 5.26 4.87 -17.28
C LEU A 46 5.34 5.72 -18.56
N GLU A 47 5.03 5.15 -19.71
CA GLU A 47 4.99 5.85 -21.01
C GLU A 47 3.91 6.94 -21.03
N ALA A 48 2.73 6.66 -20.46
CA ALA A 48 1.63 7.61 -20.34
C ALA A 48 1.93 8.78 -19.38
N GLY A 49 2.99 8.68 -18.57
CA GLY A 49 3.40 9.73 -17.63
C GLY A 49 2.90 9.53 -16.19
N ILE A 50 2.36 8.36 -15.84
CA ILE A 50 2.01 8.01 -14.45
C ILE A 50 3.30 7.84 -13.66
N ARG A 51 3.37 8.48 -12.48
CA ARG A 51 4.55 8.48 -11.61
C ARG A 51 4.25 8.05 -10.18
N TYR A 52 3.02 7.66 -9.87
CA TYR A 52 2.65 7.10 -8.58
C TYR A 52 2.20 5.65 -8.74
N PHE A 53 2.84 4.74 -8.03
CA PHE A 53 2.56 3.30 -8.06
C PHE A 53 2.29 2.81 -6.64
N ASP A 54 1.17 2.12 -6.45
CA ASP A 54 0.77 1.53 -5.17
C ASP A 54 0.76 0.01 -5.27
N THR A 55 1.44 -0.65 -4.32
CA THR A 55 1.50 -2.11 -4.21
C THR A 55 1.34 -2.53 -2.74
N ALA A 56 1.47 -3.82 -2.45
CA ALA A 56 1.49 -4.37 -1.09
C ALA A 56 2.09 -5.78 -1.09
N PRO A 57 2.68 -6.23 0.03
CA PRO A 57 3.08 -7.64 0.20
C PRO A 57 1.92 -8.61 0.01
N PHE A 58 0.70 -8.24 0.42
CA PHE A 58 -0.47 -9.10 0.30
C PHE A 58 -0.84 -9.42 -1.16
N TYR A 59 -0.57 -8.50 -2.10
CA TYR A 59 -1.01 -8.62 -3.49
C TYR A 59 -0.24 -9.73 -4.22
N GLY A 60 -0.95 -10.84 -4.49
CA GLY A 60 -0.35 -12.06 -5.04
C GLY A 60 0.74 -12.65 -4.14
N TYR A 61 0.61 -12.45 -2.82
CA TYR A 61 1.57 -12.88 -1.80
C TYR A 61 3.03 -12.53 -2.16
N GLY A 62 3.25 -11.28 -2.55
CA GLY A 62 4.55 -10.70 -2.88
C GLY A 62 4.81 -10.59 -4.38
N ARG A 63 3.95 -11.18 -5.23
CA ARG A 63 4.06 -11.09 -6.69
C ARG A 63 3.99 -9.65 -7.20
N SER A 64 3.08 -8.83 -6.66
CA SER A 64 2.94 -7.42 -7.08
C SER A 64 4.21 -6.62 -6.82
N GLU A 65 4.79 -6.73 -5.62
CA GLU A 65 6.04 -6.04 -5.27
C GLU A 65 7.18 -6.45 -6.21
N ARG A 66 7.30 -7.73 -6.56
CA ARG A 66 8.31 -8.18 -7.53
C ARG A 66 8.12 -7.55 -8.91
N LEU A 67 6.89 -7.57 -9.44
CA LEU A 67 6.59 -7.01 -10.77
C LEU A 67 6.82 -5.49 -10.82
N VAL A 68 6.39 -4.78 -9.78
CA VAL A 68 6.58 -3.33 -9.65
C VAL A 68 8.06 -2.99 -9.51
N GLY A 69 8.78 -3.72 -8.65
CA GLY A 69 10.22 -3.59 -8.48
C GLY A 69 10.99 -3.72 -9.80
N ASP A 70 10.72 -4.80 -10.54
CA ASP A 70 11.30 -5.06 -11.86
C ASP A 70 11.08 -3.89 -12.83
N ALA A 71 9.88 -3.32 -12.87
CA ALA A 71 9.52 -2.24 -13.78
C ALA A 71 10.16 -0.89 -13.40
N LEU A 72 10.33 -0.61 -12.11
CA LEU A 72 10.77 0.70 -11.62
C LEU A 72 12.29 0.82 -11.46
N ARG A 73 13.03 -0.30 -11.38
CA ARG A 73 14.46 -0.32 -11.04
C ARG A 73 15.39 0.52 -11.91
N CYS A 74 15.00 0.80 -13.15
CA CYS A 74 15.81 1.61 -14.08
C CYS A 74 15.61 3.12 -13.88
N GLN A 75 14.55 3.54 -13.17
CA GLN A 75 14.22 4.95 -12.96
C GLN A 75 13.54 5.24 -11.62
N PRO A 76 14.04 4.68 -10.50
CA PRO A 76 13.36 4.74 -9.21
C PRO A 76 13.19 6.18 -8.71
N ASP A 77 14.09 7.09 -9.07
CA ASP A 77 14.06 8.50 -8.66
C ASP A 77 13.04 9.37 -9.39
N THR A 78 12.43 8.85 -10.44
CA THR A 78 11.41 9.56 -11.21
C THR A 78 9.99 9.24 -10.75
N VAL A 79 9.83 8.24 -9.88
CA VAL A 79 8.53 7.73 -9.43
C VAL A 79 8.39 7.86 -7.92
N CYS A 80 7.15 7.88 -7.46
CA CYS A 80 6.74 7.71 -6.08
C CYS A 80 6.14 6.30 -5.92
N LEU A 81 6.67 5.53 -4.99
CA LEU A 81 6.22 4.17 -4.69
C LEU A 81 5.60 4.11 -3.29
N SER A 82 4.36 3.63 -3.21
CA SER A 82 3.75 3.19 -1.95
C SER A 82 3.72 1.68 -1.84
N THR A 83 3.97 1.18 -0.63
CA THR A 83 3.65 -0.20 -0.25
C THR A 83 3.01 -0.23 1.13
N LYS A 84 2.63 -1.41 1.59
CA LYS A 84 1.89 -1.61 2.84
C LYS A 84 2.64 -2.56 3.79
N ALA A 85 2.35 -2.45 5.08
CA ALA A 85 2.98 -3.22 6.15
C ALA A 85 1.95 -3.77 7.13
N GLY A 86 2.34 -4.81 7.87
CA GLY A 86 1.50 -5.47 8.89
C GLY A 86 0.95 -6.83 8.46
N ARG A 87 1.07 -7.19 7.18
CA ARG A 87 0.84 -8.54 6.65
C ARG A 87 2.16 -9.11 6.15
N LEU A 88 2.90 -9.79 7.02
CA LEU A 88 4.18 -10.39 6.68
C LEU A 88 3.95 -11.65 5.87
N LEU A 89 4.85 -11.94 4.94
CA LEU A 89 4.80 -13.15 4.15
C LEU A 89 5.68 -14.21 4.78
N ARG A 90 5.17 -15.43 4.88
CA ARG A 90 5.91 -16.61 5.34
C ARG A 90 5.90 -17.69 4.26
N PRO A 91 7.02 -18.36 3.98
CA PRO A 91 7.05 -19.50 3.07
C PRO A 91 6.02 -20.54 3.48
N CYS A 92 5.27 -21.04 2.51
CA CYS A 92 4.26 -22.07 2.71
C CYS A 92 4.22 -22.97 1.48
N CYS A 93 4.40 -24.27 1.69
CA CYS A 93 4.36 -25.27 0.64
C CYS A 93 2.97 -25.90 0.46
N ASP A 94 2.00 -25.52 1.30
CA ASP A 94 0.64 -26.03 1.18
C ASP A 94 0.01 -25.49 -0.12
N PRO A 95 -0.83 -26.31 -0.79
CA PRO A 95 -1.61 -25.84 -1.92
C PRO A 95 -2.41 -24.58 -1.56
N LEU A 96 -2.63 -23.72 -2.55
CA LEU A 96 -3.59 -22.64 -2.40
C LEU A 96 -5.00 -23.24 -2.26
N PRO A 97 -5.87 -22.67 -1.42
CA PRO A 97 -7.30 -22.95 -1.49
C PRO A 97 -7.83 -22.76 -2.92
N GLU A 98 -8.82 -23.57 -3.33
CA GLU A 98 -9.41 -23.45 -4.67
C GLU A 98 -10.06 -22.07 -4.91
N ASP A 99 -10.52 -21.43 -3.84
CA ASP A 99 -11.16 -20.12 -3.81
C ASP A 99 -10.23 -18.98 -3.37
N ASP A 100 -8.90 -19.20 -3.41
CA ASP A 100 -7.92 -18.16 -3.07
C ASP A 100 -8.04 -16.95 -4.01
N LEU A 101 -7.84 -15.77 -3.45
CA LEU A 101 -7.93 -14.50 -4.16
C LEU A 101 -6.88 -14.36 -5.27
N PHE A 102 -5.75 -15.07 -5.17
CA PHE A 102 -4.59 -14.92 -6.04
C PHE A 102 -4.14 -16.27 -6.61
N PRO A 103 -4.71 -16.72 -7.74
CA PRO A 103 -4.39 -18.01 -8.35
C PRO A 103 -2.91 -18.14 -8.78
N ASP A 104 -2.27 -17.01 -9.13
CA ASP A 104 -0.86 -16.95 -9.57
C ASP A 104 0.10 -16.49 -8.45
N SER A 105 -0.29 -16.62 -7.18
CA SER A 105 0.51 -16.12 -6.08
C SER A 105 1.82 -16.90 -5.88
N LEU A 106 2.78 -16.25 -5.21
CA LEU A 106 4.00 -16.93 -4.77
C LEU A 106 3.68 -17.94 -3.64
N PRO A 107 4.52 -18.96 -3.40
CA PRO A 107 4.33 -19.97 -2.34
C PRO A 107 4.61 -19.40 -0.94
N MET A 108 3.81 -18.39 -0.59
CA MET A 108 3.88 -17.62 0.62
C MET A 108 2.46 -17.49 1.20
N ARG A 109 2.35 -17.26 2.50
CA ARG A 109 1.08 -16.94 3.17
C ARG A 109 1.21 -15.69 4.01
N PRO A 110 0.15 -14.85 4.06
CA PRO A 110 0.14 -13.67 4.90
C PRO A 110 -0.02 -14.07 6.37
N HIS A 111 0.69 -13.35 7.23
CA HIS A 111 0.60 -13.44 8.67
C HIS A 111 0.53 -12.02 9.24
N TYR A 112 -0.51 -11.73 10.03
CA TYR A 112 -0.67 -10.43 10.65
C TYR A 112 0.37 -10.22 11.77
N ASP A 113 1.09 -9.10 11.71
CA ASP A 113 1.97 -8.65 12.79
C ASP A 113 2.08 -7.12 12.73
N TYR A 114 1.23 -6.46 13.52
CA TYR A 114 1.17 -5.00 13.64
C TYR A 114 2.06 -4.47 14.76
N SER A 115 2.90 -5.31 15.37
CA SER A 115 3.88 -4.88 16.36
C SER A 115 4.92 -3.96 15.73
N TYR A 116 5.67 -3.24 16.55
CA TYR A 116 6.78 -2.41 16.09
C TYR A 116 7.77 -3.23 15.23
N ASP A 117 8.21 -4.38 15.72
CA ASP A 117 9.17 -5.23 15.00
C ASP A 117 8.55 -5.86 13.75
N GLY A 118 7.25 -6.16 13.77
CA GLY A 118 6.49 -6.64 12.61
C GLY A 118 6.54 -5.65 11.46
N ILE A 119 6.31 -4.36 11.74
CA ILE A 119 6.38 -3.30 10.73
C ILE A 119 7.81 -3.06 10.24
N MET A 120 8.81 -3.06 11.13
CA MET A 120 10.22 -2.93 10.73
C MET A 120 10.65 -4.08 9.80
N ARG A 121 10.31 -5.33 10.17
CA ARG A 121 10.55 -6.51 9.32
C ARG A 121 9.81 -6.41 7.99
N SER A 122 8.54 -6.01 8.01
CA SER A 122 7.74 -5.86 6.79
C SER A 122 8.36 -4.85 5.83
N PHE A 123 8.90 -3.74 6.33
CA PHE A 123 9.59 -2.73 5.53
C PHE A 123 10.85 -3.28 4.85
N GLU A 124 11.71 -3.97 5.61
CA GLU A 124 12.93 -4.58 5.08
C GLU A 124 12.63 -5.67 4.04
N ASP A 125 11.66 -6.53 4.35
CA ASP A 125 11.20 -7.59 3.46
C ASP A 125 10.63 -7.02 2.14
N SER A 126 9.91 -5.89 2.19
CA SER A 126 9.42 -5.19 1.00
C SER A 126 10.55 -4.64 0.15
N LEU A 127 11.59 -4.03 0.75
CA LEU A 127 12.77 -3.57 -0.01
C LEU A 127 13.44 -4.72 -0.76
N GLN A 128 13.54 -5.90 -0.13
CA GLN A 128 14.11 -7.09 -0.77
C GLN A 128 13.26 -7.58 -1.95
N ARG A 129 11.93 -7.68 -1.79
CA ARG A 129 11.03 -8.12 -2.87
C ARG A 129 10.95 -7.13 -4.03
N LEU A 130 10.95 -5.84 -3.72
CA LEU A 130 11.00 -4.76 -4.71
C LEU A 130 12.37 -4.70 -5.42
N GLY A 131 13.45 -5.13 -4.76
CA GLY A 131 14.80 -4.94 -5.29
C GLY A 131 15.17 -3.46 -5.44
N LEU A 132 14.59 -2.59 -4.60
CA LEU A 132 14.80 -1.15 -4.59
C LEU A 132 15.41 -0.73 -3.24
N SER A 133 16.18 0.36 -3.26
CA SER A 133 16.78 0.93 -2.04
C SER A 133 15.85 1.87 -1.27
N LYS A 134 14.62 2.09 -1.78
CA LYS A 134 13.69 3.07 -1.20
C LYS A 134 12.23 2.67 -1.36
N ILE A 135 11.43 3.20 -0.44
CA ILE A 135 9.97 3.24 -0.46
C ILE A 135 9.58 4.68 -0.12
N ASP A 136 8.72 5.33 -0.91
CA ASP A 136 8.34 6.73 -0.65
C ASP A 136 7.22 6.83 0.39
N ILE A 137 6.27 5.90 0.35
CA ILE A 137 5.10 5.89 1.23
C ILE A 137 4.90 4.51 1.83
N LEU A 138 4.72 4.43 3.16
CA LEU A 138 4.44 3.17 3.85
C LEU A 138 3.13 3.23 4.63
N LEU A 139 2.23 2.30 4.34
CA LEU A 139 0.88 2.26 4.92
C LEU A 139 0.70 1.06 5.85
N LEU A 140 0.03 1.21 7.00
CA LEU A 140 -0.47 0.03 7.74
C LEU A 140 -1.65 -0.57 6.98
N HIS A 141 -1.58 -1.86 6.69
CA HIS A 141 -2.54 -2.56 5.84
C HIS A 141 -3.70 -3.15 6.65
N ASP A 142 -4.93 -2.80 6.28
CA ASP A 142 -6.16 -3.48 6.67
C ASP A 142 -6.28 -3.66 8.20
N VAL A 143 -5.97 -2.60 8.94
CA VAL A 143 -6.14 -2.51 10.40
C VAL A 143 -7.58 -2.07 10.76
N ASP A 144 -8.56 -2.47 9.96
CA ASP A 144 -9.96 -2.08 10.05
C ASP A 144 -10.87 -3.20 10.57
N ALA A 145 -12.13 -2.85 10.85
CA ALA A 145 -13.12 -3.78 11.38
C ALA A 145 -13.63 -4.75 10.33
N VAL A 146 -13.69 -4.35 9.06
CA VAL A 146 -13.98 -5.25 7.92
C VAL A 146 -13.00 -6.43 7.88
N THR A 147 -11.72 -6.18 8.16
CA THR A 147 -10.67 -7.21 8.10
C THR A 147 -10.63 -8.08 9.35
N HIS A 148 -10.62 -7.46 10.54
CA HIS A 148 -10.40 -8.18 11.80
C HIS A 148 -11.71 -8.59 12.50
N GLY A 149 -12.84 -8.16 11.97
CA GLY A 149 -14.15 -8.28 12.62
C GLY A 149 -14.30 -7.32 13.80
N ALA A 150 -15.53 -6.87 14.03
CA ALA A 150 -15.86 -5.87 15.06
C ALA A 150 -15.39 -6.22 16.48
N LYS A 151 -15.27 -7.52 16.80
CA LYS A 151 -14.86 -7.99 18.13
C LYS A 151 -13.35 -7.90 18.36
N ALA A 152 -12.52 -8.26 17.38
CA ALA A 152 -11.07 -8.28 17.54
C ALA A 152 -10.42 -6.93 17.18
N HIS A 153 -11.05 -6.17 16.27
CA HIS A 153 -10.53 -4.89 15.80
C HIS A 153 -10.06 -3.93 16.90
N PRO A 154 -10.80 -3.68 18.02
CA PRO A 154 -10.34 -2.74 19.04
C PRO A 154 -9.00 -3.12 19.70
N ALA A 155 -8.70 -4.42 19.82
CA ALA A 155 -7.44 -4.89 20.37
C ALA A 155 -6.31 -4.77 19.34
N VAL A 156 -6.57 -5.22 18.11
CA VAL A 156 -5.62 -5.14 16.98
C VAL A 156 -5.24 -3.68 16.67
N PHE A 157 -6.22 -2.79 16.59
CA PHE A 157 -6.00 -1.37 16.35
C PHE A 157 -5.16 -0.73 17.48
N ARG A 158 -5.40 -1.10 18.74
CA ARG A 158 -4.60 -0.61 19.87
C ARG A 158 -3.14 -1.06 19.77
N GLU A 159 -2.89 -2.33 19.44
CA GLU A 159 -1.55 -2.85 19.23
C GLU A 159 -0.85 -2.13 18.06
N ALA A 160 -1.54 -2.02 16.92
CA ALA A 160 -1.03 -1.34 15.74
C ALA A 160 -0.66 0.12 16.03
N MET A 161 -1.49 0.85 16.77
CA MET A 161 -1.20 2.24 17.13
C MET A 161 -0.11 2.38 18.19
N ALA A 162 0.01 1.43 19.13
CA ALA A 162 1.03 1.46 20.18
C ALA A 162 2.43 1.08 19.65
N GLY A 163 2.49 0.12 18.72
CA GLY A 163 3.73 -0.45 18.18
C GLY A 163 3.98 -0.06 16.72
N GLY A 164 3.16 -0.58 15.81
CA GLY A 164 3.36 -0.45 14.37
C GLY A 164 3.39 1.00 13.87
N TYR A 165 2.51 1.86 14.37
CA TYR A 165 2.49 3.27 14.03
C TYR A 165 3.75 4.00 14.55
N ARG A 166 4.28 3.59 15.71
CA ARG A 166 5.57 4.11 16.21
C ARG A 166 6.71 3.74 15.25
N ALA A 167 6.73 2.52 14.72
CA ALA A 167 7.71 2.11 13.71
C ALA A 167 7.59 2.94 12.44
N LEU A 168 6.38 3.15 11.91
CA LEU A 168 6.15 4.04 10.76
C LEU A 168 6.67 5.46 11.01
N SER A 169 6.33 6.04 12.16
CA SER A 169 6.76 7.38 12.55
C SER A 169 8.29 7.48 12.62
N GLU A 170 8.94 6.45 13.17
CA GLU A 170 10.40 6.38 13.25
C GLU A 170 11.05 6.30 11.86
N LEU A 171 10.58 5.41 10.99
CA LEU A 171 11.05 5.28 9.59
C LEU A 171 10.94 6.61 8.85
N ARG A 172 9.82 7.33 9.02
CA ARG A 172 9.62 8.66 8.46
C ARG A 172 10.58 9.69 9.05
N SER A 173 10.73 9.73 10.38
CA SER A 173 11.61 10.69 11.06
C SER A 173 13.08 10.54 10.67
N LYS A 174 13.50 9.30 10.35
CA LYS A 174 14.83 8.97 9.84
C LYS A 174 15.00 9.21 8.35
N GLY A 175 13.94 9.62 7.64
CA GLY A 175 13.95 9.89 6.20
C GLY A 175 13.99 8.63 5.33
N LEU A 176 13.73 7.44 5.90
CA LEU A 176 13.70 6.17 5.15
C LEU A 176 12.43 6.04 4.28
N VAL A 177 11.36 6.72 4.69
CA VAL A 177 10.13 6.93 3.91
C VAL A 177 9.73 8.41 4.00
N LYS A 178 9.03 8.93 2.99
CA LYS A 178 8.63 10.35 2.92
C LYS A 178 7.24 10.59 3.52
N ALA A 179 6.35 9.60 3.43
CA ALA A 179 5.01 9.67 3.99
C ALA A 179 4.59 8.33 4.62
N ILE A 180 3.64 8.40 5.55
CA ILE A 180 3.06 7.25 6.24
C ILE A 180 1.54 7.40 6.37
N GLY A 181 0.82 6.28 6.50
CA GLY A 181 -0.63 6.32 6.74
C GLY A 181 -1.26 4.94 6.90
N LEU A 182 -2.55 4.84 6.58
CA LEU A 182 -3.35 3.63 6.65
C LEU A 182 -3.86 3.25 5.24
N GLY A 183 -3.76 1.98 4.86
CA GLY A 183 -4.51 1.42 3.73
C GLY A 183 -5.61 0.58 4.34
N VAL A 184 -6.82 1.13 4.42
CA VAL A 184 -7.97 0.52 5.11
C VAL A 184 -9.23 0.68 4.27
N ASN A 185 -10.17 -0.23 4.48
CA ASN A 185 -11.40 -0.32 3.68
C ASN A 185 -12.53 0.60 4.20
N GLU A 186 -12.34 1.23 5.36
CA GLU A 186 -13.37 2.04 6.02
C GLU A 186 -12.81 3.40 6.47
N TRP A 187 -13.52 4.48 6.14
CA TRP A 187 -13.08 5.86 6.41
C TRP A 187 -13.10 6.23 7.91
N ASP A 188 -13.95 5.60 8.70
CA ASP A 188 -14.12 5.85 10.14
C ASP A 188 -12.87 5.42 10.94
N THR A 189 -12.22 4.34 10.50
CA THR A 189 -10.90 3.90 11.01
C THR A 189 -9.85 5.01 10.83
N CYS A 190 -9.87 5.71 9.69
CA CYS A 190 -8.99 6.85 9.42
C CYS A 190 -9.28 8.07 10.33
N VAL A 191 -10.53 8.31 10.73
CA VAL A 191 -10.90 9.39 11.67
C VAL A 191 -10.46 9.11 13.11
N ASN A 192 -10.44 7.84 13.52
CA ASN A 192 -10.02 7.45 14.86
C ASN A 192 -8.51 7.52 15.09
N THR A 193 -7.71 7.59 14.02
CA THR A 193 -6.29 7.94 14.11
C THR A 193 -6.11 9.45 14.24
N LYS A 194 -5.80 9.94 15.45
CA LYS A 194 -5.52 11.36 15.70
C LYS A 194 -4.42 11.88 14.77
N GLU A 195 -4.67 13.02 14.10
CA GLU A 195 -3.77 14.02 13.47
C GLU A 195 -2.58 13.59 12.58
N GLN A 196 -2.24 12.30 12.48
CA GLN A 196 -0.94 11.91 11.94
C GLN A 196 -1.02 10.86 10.82
N CYS A 197 -2.23 10.44 10.45
CA CYS A 197 -2.47 9.57 9.30
C CYS A 197 -2.71 10.41 8.04
N LEU A 198 -1.78 10.36 7.09
CA LEU A 198 -1.76 11.23 5.91
C LEU A 198 -2.33 10.56 4.64
N LEU A 199 -2.72 9.29 4.70
CA LEU A 199 -3.16 8.49 3.56
C LEU A 199 -4.26 7.54 4.06
N CYS A 200 -5.41 7.53 3.40
CA CYS A 200 -6.45 6.50 3.48
C CYS A 200 -6.66 6.03 2.03
N ALA A 201 -6.45 4.76 1.71
CA ALA A 201 -6.71 4.21 0.37
C ALA A 201 -7.85 3.19 0.47
N ASP A 202 -9.04 3.56 -0.03
CA ASP A 202 -10.17 2.64 -0.16
C ASP A 202 -9.89 1.66 -1.31
N GLU A 203 -9.75 0.38 -0.97
CA GLU A 203 -9.44 -0.69 -1.92
C GLU A 203 -10.69 -1.37 -2.51
N GLN A 204 -11.89 -1.11 -1.98
CA GLN A 204 -13.09 -1.89 -2.32
C GLN A 204 -14.19 -1.13 -3.07
N GLY A 205 -14.15 0.20 -3.14
CA GLY A 205 -15.05 0.97 -4.01
C GLY A 205 -16.56 0.73 -3.76
N HIS A 206 -16.93 0.22 -2.58
CA HIS A 206 -18.30 -0.13 -2.23
C HIS A 206 -18.87 0.89 -1.23
N GLN A 207 -19.20 2.07 -1.72
CA GLN A 207 -20.36 2.84 -1.27
C GLN A 207 -20.67 3.96 -2.27
N ARG A 208 -21.97 4.12 -2.61
CA ARG A 208 -22.48 5.18 -3.49
C ARG A 208 -22.13 6.55 -2.91
N LEU A 209 -21.00 7.11 -3.31
CA LEU A 209 -20.63 8.49 -3.02
C LEU A 209 -21.28 9.38 -4.08
N THR A 210 -22.31 10.11 -3.65
CA THR A 210 -23.03 11.13 -4.42
C THR A 210 -22.05 12.07 -5.15
N ASP A 211 -22.12 12.05 -6.49
CA ASP A 211 -21.71 12.98 -7.57
C ASP A 211 -20.55 14.00 -7.44
N ASN A 212 -19.86 14.14 -6.31
CA ASN A 212 -18.75 15.10 -6.16
C ASN A 212 -17.43 14.48 -5.67
N PHE A 213 -17.32 13.15 -5.61
CA PHE A 213 -16.11 12.46 -5.11
C PHE A 213 -15.51 11.42 -6.07
N LEU A 214 -16.17 11.14 -7.21
CA LEU A 214 -15.93 9.97 -8.08
C LEU A 214 -14.75 10.08 -9.09
N ARG A 215 -13.63 10.74 -8.77
CA ARG A 215 -12.51 10.85 -9.74
C ARG A 215 -11.09 10.68 -9.23
N ARG A 216 -10.86 10.17 -8.02
CA ARG A 216 -9.50 10.13 -7.49
C ARG A 216 -9.25 8.79 -6.80
N LEU A 217 -8.09 8.20 -7.07
CA LEU A 217 -7.39 7.37 -6.10
C LEU A 217 -7.14 8.33 -4.92
N VAL A 218 -8.10 8.46 -4.00
CA VAL A 218 -8.06 9.51 -2.98
C VAL A 218 -7.07 9.06 -1.93
N VAL A 219 -5.81 9.47 -2.09
CA VAL A 219 -4.92 9.74 -0.95
C VAL A 219 -5.62 10.81 -0.11
N LEU A 220 -6.41 10.42 0.89
CA LEU A 220 -6.92 11.35 1.89
C LEU A 220 -5.75 11.75 2.80
N ALA A 221 -5.05 12.82 2.43
CA ALA A 221 -4.25 13.57 3.39
C ALA A 221 -5.21 14.33 4.32
N ILE A 222 -5.39 13.81 5.54
CA ILE A 222 -6.10 14.53 6.59
C ILE A 222 -5.19 15.66 7.07
N ASP A 223 -5.28 16.82 6.43
CA ASP A 223 -4.85 18.08 7.04
C ASP A 223 -5.96 18.51 8.03
N ARG A 224 -5.85 18.09 9.29
CA ARG A 224 -6.42 18.88 10.39
C ARG A 224 -5.26 19.59 11.08
N LEU A 225 -5.10 20.85 10.69
CA LEU A 225 -4.29 21.82 11.39
C LEU A 225 -4.72 21.89 12.85
N THR A 226 -3.71 21.92 13.72
CA THR A 226 -3.72 22.41 15.09
C THR A 226 -4.75 23.53 15.29
N GLY A 227 -5.60 23.36 16.32
CA GLY A 227 -5.98 24.45 17.20
C GLY A 227 -4.98 24.55 18.33
#